data_AF-A0AA36CV86-F1
#
_entry.id   AF-A0AA36CV86-F1
#
_cell.length_a   1.000
_cell.length_b   1.000
_cell.length_c   1.000
_cell.angle_alpha   90.00
_cell.angle_beta   90.00
_cell.angle_gamma   90.00
#
_symmetry.space_group_name_H-M   'P 1'
#
loop_
_entity.id
_entity.type
_entity.pdbx_description
1 polymer ?
#
loop_
_entity_poly.entity_id
_entity_poly.type
_entity_poly.pdbx_seq_one_letter_code
_entity_poly.pdbx_strand_id
1 'polypeptide(L)'
;MASTSEDKEETIRNVFERCEKTVIDLTEGRLDMEQKKKAVPDLCAQLERLQKDISTAGLFADNEFVEELPPESVRLLLVGCYYAIAVQNTPFNAATRPDELKAAKTLLMAFLERLQSYEVINFKLPWAIEEDDEVSRADVKIFRATGKFLRCF
;
A
#
# COMPACT_ATOMS: atom_id res chain seq x y z
N MET A 1 -15.37 12.63 41.50
CA MET A 1 -14.23 13.14 40.72
C MET A 1 -14.38 12.64 39.31
N ALA A 2 -14.72 13.52 38.38
CA ALA A 2 -14.85 13.20 36.96
C ALA A 2 -13.45 13.21 36.33
N SER A 3 -13.01 12.06 35.82
CA SER A 3 -11.89 11.99 34.87
C SER A 3 -12.50 11.85 33.48
N THR A 4 -12.76 13.01 32.88
CA THR A 4 -13.02 13.17 31.44
C THR A 4 -11.73 12.89 30.67
N SER A 5 -11.65 11.76 29.99
CA SER A 5 -10.80 11.59 28.82
C SER A 5 -11.69 11.02 27.73
N GLU A 6 -12.33 11.91 26.97
CA GLU A 6 -12.91 11.58 25.68
C GLU A 6 -11.76 11.13 24.77
N ASP A 7 -11.50 9.83 24.71
CA ASP A 7 -10.77 9.23 23.59
C ASP A 7 -11.60 9.53 22.35
N LYS A 8 -11.26 10.61 21.65
CA LYS A 8 -11.84 10.93 20.36
C LYS A 8 -11.45 9.79 19.43
N GLU A 9 -12.41 8.92 19.16
CA GLU A 9 -12.27 7.83 18.20
C GLU A 9 -11.74 8.41 16.89
N GLU A 10 -10.49 8.06 16.59
CA GLU A 10 -9.78 8.65 15.48
C GLU A 10 -10.28 8.05 14.18
N THR A 11 -10.80 8.89 13.29
CA THR A 11 -11.41 8.40 12.04
C THR A 11 -10.33 7.96 11.03
N ILE A 12 -10.67 6.98 10.19
CA ILE A 12 -9.84 6.51 9.05
C ILE A 12 -9.31 7.70 8.24
N ARG A 13 -10.16 8.70 7.99
CA ARG A 13 -9.80 9.91 7.23
C ARG A 13 -8.69 10.72 7.90
N ASN A 14 -8.79 10.94 9.21
CA ASN A 14 -7.80 11.74 9.93
C ASN A 14 -6.43 11.05 9.95
N VAL A 15 -6.41 9.72 10.11
CA VAL A 15 -5.16 8.94 10.04
C VAL A 15 -4.59 8.98 8.62
N PHE A 16 -5.44 8.81 7.60
CA PHE A 16 -5.04 8.86 6.19
C PHE A 16 -4.39 10.19 5.83
N GLU A 17 -5.02 11.32 6.15
CA GLU A 17 -4.51 12.65 5.80
C GLU A 17 -3.14 12.94 6.46
N ARG A 18 -2.91 12.45 7.67
CA ARG A 18 -1.59 12.53 8.32
C ARG A 18 -0.54 11.65 7.64
N CYS A 19 -0.92 10.42 7.29
CA CYS A 19 -0.03 9.50 6.58
C CYS A 19 0.34 10.08 5.21
N GLU A 20 -0.63 10.59 4.46
CA GLU A 20 -0.45 11.24 3.17
C GLU A 20 0.53 12.40 3.27
N LYS A 21 0.35 13.30 4.24
CA LYS A 21 1.27 14.41 4.47
C LYS A 21 2.70 13.93 4.73
N THR A 22 2.86 12.91 5.57
CA THR A 22 4.18 12.35 5.90
C THR A 22 4.83 11.69 4.67
N VAL A 23 4.05 11.00 3.84
CA VAL A 23 4.52 10.43 2.56
C VAL A 23 4.97 11.53 1.61
N ILE A 24 4.22 12.62 1.48
CA ILE A 24 4.61 13.76 0.64
C ILE A 24 5.92 14.38 1.12
N ASP A 25 6.04 14.64 2.42
CA ASP A 25 7.28 15.20 2.99
C ASP A 25 8.47 14.24 2.81
N LEU A 26 8.22 12.93 2.84
CA LEU A 26 9.22 11.89 2.60
C LEU A 26 9.67 11.83 1.13
N THR A 27 8.75 11.85 0.17
CA THR A 27 9.04 11.74 -1.27
C THR A 27 9.66 13.00 -1.84
N GLU A 28 9.28 14.17 -1.32
CA GLU A 28 9.90 15.45 -1.68
C GLU A 28 11.25 15.69 -0.97
N GLY A 29 11.67 14.80 -0.08
CA GLY A 29 12.94 14.92 0.62
C GLY A 29 12.98 16.05 1.65
N ARG A 30 11.81 16.48 2.16
CA ARG A 30 11.70 17.51 3.21
C ARG A 30 12.11 17.00 4.60
N LEU A 31 12.12 15.68 4.79
CA LEU A 31 12.57 15.04 6.03
C LEU A 31 14.08 14.78 6.01
N ASP A 32 14.77 15.16 7.08
CA ASP A 32 16.16 14.77 7.31
C ASP A 32 16.29 13.29 7.74
N MET A 33 17.53 12.80 7.87
CA MET A 33 17.78 11.39 8.20
C MET A 33 17.26 10.97 9.58
N GLU A 34 17.31 11.85 10.58
CA GLU A 34 16.85 11.54 11.94
C GLU A 34 15.33 11.56 12.02
N GLN A 35 14.70 12.54 11.34
CA GLN A 35 13.26 12.60 11.16
C GLN A 35 12.74 11.36 10.44
N LYS A 36 13.41 10.92 9.36
CA LYS A 36 13.04 9.69 8.64
C LYS A 36 13.10 8.45 9.52
N LYS A 37 14.18 8.28 10.30
CA LYS A 37 14.33 7.14 11.22
C LYS A 37 13.18 7.00 12.21
N LYS A 38 12.60 8.13 12.64
CA LYS A 38 11.46 8.16 13.56
C LYS A 38 10.12 8.05 12.84
N ALA A 39 9.94 8.78 11.74
CA ALA A 39 8.67 8.91 11.05
C ALA A 39 8.29 7.66 10.25
N VAL A 40 9.25 7.00 9.60
CA VAL A 40 8.94 5.87 8.71
C VAL A 40 8.37 4.65 9.44
N PRO A 41 8.93 4.20 10.59
CA PRO A 41 8.34 3.08 11.33
C PRO A 41 6.91 3.35 11.81
N ASP A 42 6.64 4.57 12.29
CA ASP A 42 5.31 5.00 12.72
C ASP A 42 4.33 5.07 11.53
N LEU A 43 4.79 5.60 10.39
CA LEU A 43 4.03 5.64 9.15
C LEU A 43 3.66 4.23 8.66
N CYS A 44 4.60 3.27 8.69
CA CYS A 44 4.33 1.87 8.33
C CYS A 44 3.23 1.28 9.23
N ALA A 45 3.33 1.45 10.55
CA ALA A 45 2.33 0.94 11.49
C ALA A 45 0.95 1.56 11.28
N GLN A 46 0.87 2.88 11.02
CA GLN A 46 -0.39 3.56 10.74
C GLN A 46 -1.01 3.12 9.40
N LEU A 47 -0.20 2.93 8.36
CA LEU A 47 -0.68 2.47 7.05
C LEU A 47 -1.13 1.00 7.08
N GLU A 48 -0.43 0.14 7.81
CA GLU A 48 -0.87 -1.25 8.03
C GLU A 48 -2.23 -1.29 8.74
N ARG A 49 -2.38 -0.49 9.81
CA ARG A 49 -3.66 -0.35 10.51
C ARG A 49 -4.75 0.17 9.57
N LEU A 50 -4.47 1.22 8.78
CA LEU A 50 -5.41 1.77 7.81
C LEU A 50 -5.87 0.73 6.79
N GLN A 51 -4.97 -0.11 6.26
CA GLN A 51 -5.38 -1.19 5.35
C GLN A 51 -6.37 -2.14 6.01
N LYS A 52 -6.09 -2.53 7.26
CA LYS A 52 -6.98 -3.40 8.03
C LYS A 52 -8.33 -2.75 8.31
N ASP A 53 -8.34 -1.47 8.69
CA ASP A 53 -9.56 -0.72 9.00
C ASP A 53 -10.42 -0.56 7.73
N ILE A 54 -9.81 -0.30 6.58
CA ILE A 54 -10.46 -0.21 5.27
C ILE A 54 -11.09 -1.56 4.88
N SER A 55 -10.35 -2.67 4.99
CA SER A 55 -10.89 -4.02 4.70
C SER A 55 -12.03 -4.38 5.66
N THR A 56 -11.87 -4.07 6.95
CA THR A 56 -12.90 -4.35 7.97
C THR A 56 -14.19 -3.57 7.72
N ALA A 57 -14.06 -2.31 7.28
CA ALA A 57 -15.19 -1.46 6.91
C ALA A 57 -15.82 -1.85 5.56
N GLY A 58 -15.17 -2.73 4.78
CA GLY A 58 -15.68 -3.17 3.48
C GLY A 58 -15.79 -2.02 2.47
N LEU A 59 -14.88 -1.04 2.52
CA LEU A 59 -14.95 0.16 1.67
C LEU A 59 -14.69 -0.11 0.19
N PHE A 60 -14.15 -1.28 -0.14
CA PHE A 60 -13.80 -1.68 -1.49
C PHE A 60 -14.28 -3.12 -1.74
N ALA A 61 -15.14 -3.32 -2.74
CA ALA A 61 -15.55 -4.64 -3.22
C ALA A 61 -14.99 -4.97 -4.61
N ASP A 62 -14.78 -6.26 -4.89
CA ASP A 62 -14.13 -6.78 -6.11
C ASP A 62 -14.92 -6.55 -7.42
N ASN A 63 -16.17 -6.06 -7.35
CA ASN A 63 -17.06 -5.85 -8.50
C ASN A 63 -17.61 -4.41 -8.57
N GLU A 64 -16.89 -3.45 -7.99
CA GLU A 64 -17.23 -2.04 -8.06
C GLU A 64 -16.30 -1.31 -9.03
N PHE A 65 -16.84 -0.33 -9.75
CA PHE A 65 -16.08 0.60 -10.56
C PHE A 65 -15.69 1.84 -9.74
N VAL A 66 -14.62 2.54 -10.15
CA VAL A 66 -14.18 3.76 -9.44
C VAL A 66 -15.26 4.84 -9.36
N GLU A 67 -16.15 4.89 -10.35
CA GLU A 67 -17.28 5.84 -10.40
C GLU A 67 -18.37 5.53 -9.36
N GLU A 68 -18.42 4.30 -8.85
CA GLU A 68 -19.37 3.86 -7.83
C GLU A 68 -18.86 4.17 -6.41
N LEU A 69 -17.58 4.52 -6.27
CA LEU A 69 -17.00 4.87 -4.99
C LEU A 69 -17.41 6.27 -4.54
N PRO A 70 -17.70 6.48 -3.25
CA PRO A 70 -17.82 7.83 -2.70
C PRO A 70 -16.56 8.64 -3.01
N PRO A 71 -16.67 9.90 -3.49
CA PRO A 71 -15.50 10.70 -3.87
C PRO A 71 -14.46 10.83 -2.77
N GLU A 72 -14.91 10.83 -1.51
CA GLU A 72 -14.03 10.92 -0.35
C GLU A 72 -13.21 9.64 -0.12
N SER A 73 -13.72 8.48 -0.53
CA SER A 73 -13.11 7.15 -0.40
C SER A 73 -12.13 6.82 -1.52
N VAL A 74 -12.25 7.46 -2.70
CA VAL A 74 -11.35 7.22 -3.84
C VAL A 74 -9.88 7.40 -3.45
N ARG A 75 -9.58 8.41 -2.62
CA ARG A 75 -8.20 8.67 -2.14
C ARG A 75 -7.64 7.53 -1.29
N LEU A 76 -8.51 6.77 -0.61
CA LEU A 76 -8.10 5.64 0.22
C LEU A 76 -7.55 4.46 -0.62
N LEU A 77 -7.79 4.43 -1.94
CA LEU A 77 -7.13 3.48 -2.85
C LEU A 77 -5.60 3.62 -2.81
N LEU A 78 -5.09 4.82 -2.48
CA LEU A 78 -3.66 5.11 -2.43
C LEU A 78 -2.95 4.51 -1.22
N VAL A 79 -3.67 4.02 -0.21
CA VAL A 79 -3.06 3.46 1.02
C VAL A 79 -2.07 2.34 0.70
N GLY A 80 -2.38 1.49 -0.28
CA GLY A 80 -1.46 0.42 -0.74
C GLY A 80 -0.13 0.96 -1.26
N CYS A 81 -0.19 1.98 -2.13
CA CYS A 81 0.99 2.64 -2.69
C CYS A 81 1.80 3.37 -1.61
N TYR A 82 1.12 4.12 -0.73
CA TYR A 82 1.76 4.82 0.37
C TYR A 82 2.46 3.87 1.33
N TYR A 83 1.87 2.70 1.60
CA TYR A 83 2.52 1.71 2.45
C TYR A 83 3.80 1.17 1.80
N ALA A 84 3.76 0.87 0.50
CA ALA A 84 4.95 0.46 -0.21
C ALA A 84 6.07 1.52 -0.19
N ILE A 85 5.72 2.80 -0.36
CA ILE A 85 6.67 3.92 -0.27
C ILE A 85 7.29 3.98 1.12
N ALA A 86 6.50 3.83 2.18
CA ALA A 86 6.99 3.81 3.55
C ALA A 86 7.96 2.64 3.78
N VAL A 87 7.59 1.42 3.38
CA VAL A 87 8.45 0.23 3.49
C VAL A 87 9.77 0.41 2.75
N GLN A 88 9.75 0.96 1.53
CA GLN A 88 10.96 1.22 0.75
C GLN A 88 11.90 2.24 1.40
N ASN A 89 11.36 3.16 2.21
CA ASN A 89 12.10 4.19 2.92
C ASN A 89 12.47 3.82 4.36
N THR A 90 12.21 2.58 4.78
CA THR A 90 12.66 2.07 6.07
C THR A 90 14.17 2.30 6.21
N PRO A 91 14.66 2.73 7.40
CA PRO A 91 16.08 2.95 7.62
C PRO A 91 16.92 1.76 7.17
N PHE A 92 17.94 2.05 6.37
CA PHE A 92 18.72 1.01 5.69
C PHE A 92 19.36 0.04 6.69
N ASN A 93 19.04 -1.24 6.53
CA ASN A 93 19.70 -2.35 7.19
C ASN A 93 19.98 -3.44 6.15
N ALA A 94 21.26 -3.75 5.93
CA ALA A 94 21.69 -4.69 4.89
C ALA A 94 21.10 -6.10 5.06
N ALA A 95 20.80 -6.52 6.30
CA ALA A 95 20.25 -7.84 6.58
C ALA A 95 18.77 -7.95 6.18
N THR A 96 17.99 -6.88 6.34
CA THR A 96 16.53 -6.88 6.10
C THR A 96 16.13 -6.25 4.76
N ARG A 97 17.03 -5.48 4.14
CA ARG A 97 16.75 -4.73 2.91
C ARG A 97 16.17 -5.57 1.77
N PRO A 98 16.65 -6.79 1.47
CA PRO A 98 16.06 -7.61 0.42
C PRO A 98 14.58 -7.95 0.69
N ASP A 99 14.25 -8.26 1.94
CA ASP A 99 12.89 -8.63 2.35
C ASP A 99 11.97 -7.41 2.34
N GLU A 100 12.44 -6.24 2.79
CA GLU A 100 11.72 -4.97 2.71
C GLU A 100 11.37 -4.61 1.25
N LEU A 101 12.35 -4.72 0.34
CA LEU A 101 12.12 -4.42 -1.08
C LEU A 101 11.16 -5.43 -1.73
N LYS A 102 11.24 -6.70 -1.34
CA LYS A 102 10.29 -7.72 -1.78
C LYS A 102 8.88 -7.41 -1.27
N ALA A 103 8.74 -7.02 0.00
CA ALA A 103 7.46 -6.63 0.58
C ALA A 103 6.86 -5.39 -0.10
N ALA A 104 7.66 -4.34 -0.29
CA ALA A 104 7.25 -3.13 -1.01
C ALA A 104 6.79 -3.46 -2.44
N LYS A 105 7.50 -4.35 -3.15
CA LYS A 105 7.09 -4.81 -4.47
C LYS A 105 5.73 -5.52 -4.43
N THR A 106 5.50 -6.43 -3.49
CA THR A 106 4.22 -7.11 -3.34
C THR A 106 3.08 -6.12 -3.08
N LEU A 107 3.30 -5.11 -2.22
CA LEU A 107 2.33 -4.05 -1.94
C LEU A 107 2.00 -3.22 -3.19
N LEU A 108 3.00 -2.86 -4.00
CA LEU A 108 2.77 -2.15 -5.26
C LEU A 108 2.02 -2.99 -6.29
N MET A 109 2.34 -4.28 -6.38
CA MET A 109 1.64 -5.19 -7.28
C MET A 109 0.16 -5.29 -6.91
N ALA A 110 -0.13 -5.50 -5.62
CA ALA A 110 -1.51 -5.55 -5.11
C ALA A 110 -2.27 -4.22 -5.30
N PHE A 111 -1.59 -3.09 -5.13
CA PHE A 111 -2.18 -1.77 -5.44
C PHE A 111 -2.55 -1.65 -6.92
N LEU A 112 -1.67 -2.05 -7.83
CA LEU A 112 -1.93 -1.99 -9.27
C LEU A 112 -3.03 -2.96 -9.70
N GLU A 113 -3.07 -4.16 -9.12
CA GLU A 113 -4.17 -5.12 -9.32
C GLU A 113 -5.52 -4.52 -8.89
N ARG A 114 -5.54 -3.82 -7.75
CA ARG A 114 -6.74 -3.10 -7.30
C ARG A 114 -7.12 -1.95 -8.24
N LEU A 115 -6.16 -1.17 -8.72
CA LEU A 115 -6.48 -0.12 -9.71
C LEU A 115 -7.05 -0.71 -11.00
N GLN A 116 -6.57 -1.89 -11.42
CA GLN A 116 -7.10 -2.60 -12.57
C GLN A 116 -8.51 -3.13 -12.33
N SER A 117 -8.81 -3.67 -11.14
CA SER A 117 -10.15 -4.17 -10.80
C SER A 117 -11.21 -3.06 -10.79
N TYR A 118 -10.81 -1.85 -10.40
CA TYR A 118 -11.66 -0.65 -10.41
C TYR A 118 -11.68 0.10 -11.76
N GLU A 119 -11.06 -0.46 -12.80
CA GLU A 119 -10.92 0.12 -14.15
C GLU A 119 -10.25 1.50 -14.19
N VAL A 120 -9.44 1.84 -13.18
CA VAL A 120 -8.66 3.09 -13.16
C VAL A 120 -7.51 3.03 -14.17
N ILE A 121 -6.98 1.83 -14.43
CA ILE A 121 -5.95 1.57 -15.43
C ILE A 121 -6.43 0.51 -16.42
N ASN A 122 -6.07 0.67 -17.69
CA ASN A 122 -6.51 -0.19 -18.80
C ASN A 122 -5.37 -0.97 -19.48
N PHE A 123 -4.15 -0.91 -18.93
CA PHE A 123 -3.03 -1.71 -19.44
C PHE A 123 -2.94 -3.06 -18.73
N LYS A 124 -2.33 -4.05 -19.38
CA LYS A 124 -2.11 -5.38 -18.81
C LYS A 124 -0.95 -5.36 -17.82
N LEU A 125 -1.17 -5.90 -16.62
CA LEU A 125 -0.12 -6.08 -15.63
C LEU A 125 0.81 -7.23 -16.06
N PRO A 126 2.14 -7.04 -16.15
CA PRO A 126 3.05 -8.04 -16.70
C PRO A 126 3.04 -9.41 -16.00
N TRP A 127 2.67 -9.44 -14.72
CA TRP A 127 2.57 -10.66 -13.91
C TRP A 127 1.18 -11.29 -13.91
N ALA A 128 0.15 -10.56 -14.36
CA ALA A 128 -1.20 -11.09 -14.55
C ALA A 128 -1.36 -11.77 -15.92
N ILE A 129 -0.29 -11.79 -16.73
CA ILE A 129 -0.23 -12.53 -17.99
C ILE A 129 -0.03 -14.01 -17.65
N GLU A 130 -1.10 -14.72 -17.30
CA GLU A 130 -1.13 -16.17 -17.29
C GLU A 130 -1.48 -16.67 -18.71
N GLU A 131 -0.47 -17.26 -19.37
CA GLU A 131 -0.54 -18.34 -20.37
C GLU A 131 -1.53 -18.26 -21.55
N ASP A 132 -1.60 -17.16 -22.31
CA ASP A 132 -2.33 -17.18 -23.59
C ASP A 132 -1.50 -16.81 -24.84
N ASP A 133 -0.18 -16.70 -24.70
CA ASP A 133 0.69 -16.57 -25.88
C ASP A 133 1.89 -17.53 -25.78
N GLU A 134 1.96 -18.48 -26.72
CA GLU A 134 3.20 -19.13 -27.16
C GLU A 134 4.19 -18.06 -27.68
N VAL A 135 4.81 -17.28 -26.79
CA VAL A 135 5.95 -16.43 -27.16
C VAL A 135 7.22 -17.11 -26.68
N SER A 136 8.09 -17.40 -27.64
CA SER A 136 9.36 -18.07 -27.46
C SER A 136 10.14 -17.49 -26.28
N ARG A 137 10.46 -18.38 -25.33
CA ARG A 137 11.34 -18.11 -24.20
C ARG A 137 12.75 -17.77 -24.70
N ALA A 138 13.04 -16.49 -24.83
CA ALA A 138 14.39 -15.97 -24.71
C ALA A 138 14.33 -14.72 -23.81
N ASP A 139 14.90 -14.86 -22.61
CA ASP A 139 15.39 -13.76 -21.77
C ASP A 139 14.42 -12.96 -20.88
N VAL A 140 13.55 -13.65 -20.13
CA VAL A 140 13.13 -13.10 -18.82
C VAL A 140 13.32 -14.12 -17.70
N LYS A 141 14.47 -14.06 -17.02
CA LYS A 141 14.70 -14.78 -15.76
C LYS A 141 13.93 -14.08 -14.63
N ILE A 142 12.62 -14.27 -14.58
CA ILE A 142 11.82 -13.93 -13.39
C ILE A 142 12.03 -15.05 -12.37
N PHE A 143 12.74 -14.73 -11.28
CA PHE A 143 12.86 -15.59 -10.11
C PHE A 143 11.47 -15.82 -9.51
N ARG A 144 10.90 -17.01 -9.75
CA ARG A 144 9.72 -17.52 -9.05
C ARG A 144 10.12 -17.90 -7.62
N ALA A 145 9.78 -17.06 -6.65
CA ALA A 145 9.72 -17.48 -5.26
C ALA A 145 8.27 -17.86 -4.95
N THR A 146 8.01 -19.15 -4.85
CA THR A 146 6.76 -19.73 -4.36
C THR A 146 6.49 -19.22 -2.93
N GLY A 147 5.59 -18.26 -2.81
CA GLY A 147 4.96 -17.88 -1.55
C GLY A 147 3.47 -18.02 -1.75
N LYS A 148 2.83 -18.93 -1.00
CA LYS A 148 1.38 -19.03 -0.94
C LYS A 148 0.83 -17.64 -0.61
N PHE A 149 0.08 -17.06 -1.56
CA PHE A 149 -0.74 -15.90 -1.29
C PHE A 149 -1.75 -16.33 -0.23
N LEU A 150 -1.58 -15.83 0.99
CA LEU A 150 -2.71 -15.69 1.89
C LEU A 150 -3.62 -14.63 1.25
N ARG A 151 -4.56 -15.12 0.44
CA ARG A 151 -5.83 -14.42 0.20
C ARG A 151 -6.49 -14.29 1.56
N CYS A 152 -6.27 -13.16 2.21
CA CYS A 152 -7.07 -12.70 3.33
C CYS A 152 -7.39 -11.24 3.04
N PHE A 153 -8.63 -11.07 2.60
CA PHE A 153 -9.54 -9.92 2.70
C PHE A 153 -8.97 -8.62 3.27
#